data_AF-A3W589-F1
#
_entry.id   AF-A3W589-F1
#
_cell.length_a   1.000
_cell.length_b   1.000
_cell.length_c   1.000
_cell.angle_alpha   90.00
_cell.angle_beta   90.00
_cell.angle_gamma   90.00
#
_symmetry.space_group_name_H-M   'P 1'
#
loop_
_entity.id
_entity.type
_entity.pdbx_description
1 polymer ?
#
loop_
_entity_poly.entity_id
_entity_poly.type
_entity_poly.pdbx_seq_one_letter_code
_entity_poly.pdbx_strand_id
1 'polypeptide(L)'
;MPVDSVAALEAAASYPHVTSALAELGGVSLSLIAERRNAQERANVNSDVIALSQRFALLMAEYQQSIADGRITVNEAKRLLRETTQLQQVLIEMKLHLEVEVS
;
A
#
# COMPACT_ATOMS: atom_id res chain seq x y z
N MET A 1 -29.21 23.06 14.88
CA MET A 1 -29.10 21.68 15.39
C MET A 1 -27.68 21.49 15.91
N PRO A 2 -27.46 20.86 17.08
CA PRO A 2 -26.10 20.65 17.62
C PRO A 2 -25.33 19.65 16.77
N VAL A 3 -24.03 19.89 16.57
CA VAL A 3 -23.15 18.99 15.80
C VAL A 3 -23.07 17.61 16.43
N ASP A 4 -23.09 17.53 17.77
CA ASP A 4 -23.03 16.26 18.51
C ASP A 4 -24.24 15.36 18.24
N SER A 5 -25.43 15.95 18.06
CA SER A 5 -26.63 15.19 17.70
C SER A 5 -26.57 14.64 16.29
N VAL A 6 -25.99 15.39 15.36
CA VAL A 6 -25.76 14.95 13.97
C VAL A 6 -24.73 13.82 13.96
N ALA A 7 -23.63 13.97 14.69
CA ALA A 7 -22.58 12.95 14.80
C ALA A 7 -23.12 11.64 15.39
N ALA A 8 -23.96 11.69 16.43
CA ALA A 8 -24.55 10.50 17.02
C ALA A 8 -25.50 9.75 16.05
N LEU A 9 -26.29 10.49 15.27
CA LEU A 9 -27.20 9.93 14.27
C LEU A 9 -26.44 9.34 13.08
N GLU A 10 -25.41 10.03 12.59
CA GLU A 10 -24.60 9.56 11.47
C GLU A 10 -23.72 8.36 11.86
N ALA A 11 -23.26 8.30 13.12
CA ALA A 11 -22.58 7.13 13.65
C ALA A 11 -23.50 5.90 13.70
N ALA A 12 -24.77 6.07 14.09
CA ALA A 12 -25.76 4.98 14.07
C ALA A 12 -26.13 4.55 12.65
N ALA A 13 -26.19 5.50 11.70
CA ALA A 13 -26.50 5.24 10.29
C ALA A 13 -25.31 4.66 9.50
N SER A 14 -24.08 4.69 10.05
CA SER A 14 -22.84 4.28 9.38
C SER A 14 -22.55 5.03 8.06
N TYR A 15 -23.28 6.11 7.79
CA TYR A 15 -23.13 6.94 6.59
C TYR A 15 -23.57 8.39 6.88
N PRO A 16 -22.79 9.41 6.45
CA PRO A 16 -23.05 10.78 6.84
C PRO A 16 -24.02 11.51 5.89
N HIS A 17 -25.29 11.08 5.92
CA HIS A 17 -26.35 11.60 5.05
C HIS A 17 -26.66 13.09 5.24
N VAL A 18 -26.49 13.61 6.47
CA VAL A 18 -26.80 15.01 6.79
C VAL A 18 -25.63 15.90 6.37
N THR A 19 -24.42 15.46 6.66
CA THR A 19 -23.19 16.14 6.26
C THR A 19 -23.04 16.19 4.74
N SER A 20 -23.42 15.12 4.01
CA SER A 20 -23.42 15.14 2.53
C SER A 20 -24.42 16.15 1.96
N ALA A 21 -25.65 16.17 2.46
CA ALA A 21 -26.67 17.10 2.02
C ALA A 21 -26.31 18.57 2.31
N LEU A 22 -25.68 18.83 3.45
CA LEU A 22 -25.20 20.18 3.79
C LEU A 22 -24.02 20.61 2.91
N ALA A 23 -23.11 19.69 2.58
CA ALA A 23 -22.01 19.96 1.67
C ALA A 23 -22.51 20.31 0.25
N GLU A 24 -23.49 19.56 -0.26
CA GLU A 24 -24.15 19.84 -1.54
C GLU A 24 -24.82 21.22 -1.56
N LEU A 25 -25.54 21.57 -0.49
CA LEU A 25 -26.22 22.87 -0.38
C LEU A 25 -25.23 24.03 -0.23
N GLY A 26 -24.06 23.78 0.37
CA GLY A 26 -22.95 24.72 0.47
C GLY A 26 -22.06 24.82 -0.77
N GLY A 27 -22.32 24.01 -1.82
CA GLY A 27 -21.49 23.95 -3.02
C GLY A 27 -20.10 23.36 -2.79
N VAL A 28 -19.90 22.62 -1.69
CA VAL A 28 -18.63 21.99 -1.32
C VAL A 28 -18.69 20.50 -1.68
N SER A 29 -17.72 20.00 -2.44
CA SER A 29 -17.63 18.56 -2.73
C SER A 29 -17.06 17.79 -1.52
N LEU A 30 -17.83 16.84 -0.98
CA LEU A 30 -17.37 15.96 0.10
C LEU A 30 -16.78 14.66 -0.48
N SER A 31 -15.47 14.47 -0.35
CA SER A 31 -14.81 13.20 -0.69
C SER A 31 -14.77 12.27 0.53
N LEU A 32 -15.66 11.27 0.56
CA LEU A 32 -15.64 10.20 1.55
C LEU A 32 -14.57 9.17 1.18
N ILE A 33 -13.40 9.28 1.81
CA ILE A 33 -12.43 8.19 1.82
C ILE A 33 -12.98 7.13 2.79
N ALA A 34 -13.59 6.08 2.23
CA ALA A 34 -14.22 4.97 2.98
C ALA A 34 -13.22 4.07 3.72
N GLU A 35 -11.97 4.50 3.85
CA GLU A 35 -10.99 3.81 4.65
C GLU A 35 -11.14 4.29 6.08
N ARG A 36 -11.50 3.34 6.95
CA ARG A 36 -11.37 3.50 8.40
C ARG A 36 -9.92 3.85 8.71
N ARG A 37 -9.59 5.14 8.74
CA ARG A 37 -8.23 5.62 9.03
C ARG A 37 -7.68 5.12 10.38
N ASN A 38 -8.54 4.66 11.28
CA ASN A 38 -8.14 4.19 12.62
C ASN A 38 -8.55 2.73 12.95
N ALA A 39 -8.92 1.90 11.96
CA ALA A 39 -9.20 0.48 12.22
C ALA A 39 -8.23 -0.49 11.51
N GLN A 40 -7.21 0.03 10.83
CA GLN A 40 -6.25 -0.75 10.07
C GLN A 40 -4.81 -0.67 10.59
N GLU A 41 -4.55 0.04 11.70
CA GLU A 41 -3.18 0.37 12.11
C GLU A 41 -2.35 -0.80 12.67
N ARG A 42 -2.91 -2.01 12.79
CA ARG A 42 -2.14 -3.22 13.18
C ARG A 42 -2.59 -4.48 12.47
N ALA A 43 -3.27 -4.37 11.34
CA ALA A 43 -3.59 -5.53 10.52
C ALA A 43 -2.34 -5.91 9.72
N ASN A 44 -1.43 -6.59 10.41
CA ASN A 44 -0.47 -7.53 9.86
C ASN A 44 0.72 -6.92 9.09
N VAL A 45 1.51 -6.08 9.75
CA VAL A 45 2.85 -5.67 9.24
C VAL A 45 3.69 -6.91 8.85
N ASN A 46 3.52 -8.01 9.60
CA ASN A 46 4.11 -9.31 9.26
C ASN A 46 3.63 -9.87 7.91
N SER A 47 2.36 -9.70 7.49
CA SER A 47 1.95 -10.16 6.15
C SER A 47 2.56 -9.34 5.05
N ASP A 48 2.76 -8.05 5.26
CA ASP A 48 3.34 -7.18 4.24
C ASP A 48 4.81 -7.54 4.00
N VAL A 49 5.56 -7.80 5.08
CA VAL A 49 6.94 -8.32 4.99
C VAL A 49 6.98 -9.74 4.38
N ILE A 50 6.01 -10.60 4.69
CA ILE A 50 5.91 -11.94 4.08
C ILE A 50 5.63 -11.84 2.57
N ALA A 51 4.69 -11.00 2.14
CA ALA A 51 4.39 -10.81 0.73
C ALA A 51 5.59 -10.21 -0.02
N LEU A 52 6.29 -9.27 0.61
CA LEU A 52 7.45 -8.61 0.03
C LEU A 52 8.65 -9.55 -0.12
N SER A 53 8.92 -10.38 0.90
CA SER A 53 9.97 -11.41 0.85
C SER A 53 9.67 -12.52 -0.15
N GLN A 54 8.39 -12.91 -0.31
CA GLN A 54 7.98 -13.84 -1.38
C GLN A 54 8.24 -13.25 -2.78
N ARG A 55 7.92 -11.97 -2.97
CA ARG A 55 8.21 -11.26 -4.23
C ARG A 55 9.71 -11.20 -4.51
N PHE A 56 10.52 -10.93 -3.48
CA PHE A 56 11.97 -10.96 -3.58
C PHE A 56 12.50 -12.34 -3.99
N ALA A 57 11.99 -13.40 -3.34
CA ALA A 57 12.41 -14.77 -3.63
C ALA A 57 12.13 -15.17 -5.09
N LEU A 58 10.96 -14.80 -5.63
CA LEU A 58 10.61 -15.05 -7.03
C LEU A 58 11.58 -14.34 -7.99
N LEU A 59 11.79 -13.04 -7.79
CA LEU A 59 12.68 -12.23 -8.63
C LEU A 59 14.13 -12.70 -8.56
N MET A 60 14.61 -13.12 -7.38
CA MET A 60 15.94 -13.72 -7.20
C MET A 60 16.09 -15.05 -7.92
N ALA A 61 15.03 -15.89 -7.93
CA ALA A 61 15.05 -17.16 -8.64
C ALA A 61 15.13 -16.96 -10.16
N GLU A 62 14.34 -16.03 -10.70
CA GLU A 62 14.39 -15.65 -12.12
C GLU A 62 15.75 -15.06 -12.50
N TYR A 63 16.30 -14.17 -11.68
CA TYR A 63 17.64 -13.61 -11.85
C TYR A 63 18.73 -14.70 -11.87
N GLN A 64 18.67 -15.66 -10.93
CA GLN A 64 19.63 -16.76 -10.84
C GLN A 64 19.58 -17.65 -12.09
N GLN A 65 18.37 -18.02 -12.53
CA GLN A 65 18.19 -18.80 -13.75
C GLN A 65 18.72 -18.05 -14.99
N SER A 66 18.53 -16.74 -15.02
CA SER A 66 18.97 -15.85 -16.10
C SER A 66 20.49 -15.75 -16.26
N ILE A 67 21.26 -16.13 -15.25
CA ILE A 67 22.74 -16.08 -15.25
C ILE A 67 23.37 -17.49 -15.25
N ALA A 68 22.56 -18.54 -15.13
CA ALA A 68 23.02 -19.92 -15.02
C ALA A 68 23.94 -20.37 -16.16
N ASP A 69 23.70 -19.88 -17.38
CA ASP A 69 24.45 -20.25 -18.58
C ASP A 69 25.78 -19.49 -18.72
N GLY A 70 26.11 -18.59 -17.78
CA GLY A 70 27.42 -17.93 -17.66
C GLY A 70 27.79 -16.95 -18.79
N ARG A 71 26.91 -16.73 -19.77
CA ARG A 71 27.08 -15.77 -20.85
C ARG A 71 25.92 -14.78 -20.83
N ILE A 72 26.24 -13.48 -20.74
CA ILE A 72 25.24 -12.42 -20.73
C ILE A 72 25.21 -11.76 -22.12
N THR A 73 24.12 -11.98 -22.85
CA THR A 73 23.82 -11.27 -24.10
C THR A 73 23.34 -9.84 -23.82
N VAL A 74 23.37 -8.97 -24.82
CA VAL A 74 22.89 -7.57 -24.68
C VAL A 74 21.40 -7.51 -24.29
N ASN A 75 20.60 -8.49 -24.72
CA ASN A 75 19.19 -8.57 -24.37
C ASN A 75 18.99 -9.04 -22.92
N GLU A 76 19.80 -9.99 -22.45
CA GLU A 76 19.82 -10.39 -21.03
C GLU A 76 20.29 -9.25 -20.16
N ALA A 77 21.33 -8.51 -20.53
CA ALA A 77 21.79 -7.36 -19.75
C ALA A 77 20.68 -6.32 -19.55
N LYS A 78 19.89 -6.02 -20.61
CA LYS A 78 18.74 -5.11 -20.50
C LYS A 78 17.62 -5.67 -19.62
N ARG A 79 17.38 -6.98 -19.67
CA ARG A 79 16.39 -7.66 -18.84
C ARG A 79 16.82 -7.66 -17.37
N LEU A 80 18.04 -8.09 -17.09
CA LEU A 80 18.68 -8.11 -15.77
C LEU A 80 18.74 -6.71 -15.15
N LEU A 81 18.96 -5.66 -15.93
CA LEU A 81 18.91 -4.29 -15.43
C LEU A 81 17.51 -3.90 -14.93
N ARG A 82 16.45 -4.34 -15.61
CA ARG A 82 15.07 -4.11 -15.17
C ARG A 82 14.75 -4.92 -13.93
N GLU A 83 15.13 -6.20 -13.90
CA GLU A 83 14.92 -7.10 -12.76
C GLU A 83 15.66 -6.58 -11.52
N THR A 84 16.92 -6.16 -11.64
CA THR A 84 17.69 -5.58 -10.51
C THR A 84 17.09 -4.29 -9.98
N THR A 85 16.50 -3.45 -10.84
CA THR A 85 15.77 -2.25 -10.39
C THR A 85 14.53 -2.62 -9.58
N GLN A 86 13.79 -3.65 -10.00
CA GLN A 86 12.63 -4.15 -9.24
C GLN A 86 13.04 -4.75 -7.90
N LEU A 87 14.16 -5.47 -7.85
CA LEU A 87 14.73 -6.01 -6.62
C LEU A 87 15.13 -4.91 -5.64
N GLN A 88 15.74 -3.83 -6.14
CA GLN A 88 16.06 -2.65 -5.33
C GLN A 88 14.81 -2.02 -4.72
N GLN A 89 13.74 -1.87 -5.51
CA GLN A 89 12.47 -1.34 -5.03
C GLN A 89 11.91 -2.16 -3.87
N VAL A 90 11.90 -3.49 -4.01
CA VAL A 90 11.44 -4.43 -2.98
C VAL A 90 12.28 -4.34 -1.70
N LEU A 91 13.60 -4.24 -1.82
CA LEU A 91 14.49 -4.09 -0.65
C LEU A 91 14.31 -2.75 0.06
N ILE A 92 14.10 -1.67 -0.69
CA ILE A 92 13.82 -0.34 -0.12
C ILE A 92 12.51 -0.36 0.63
N GLU A 93 11.46 -0.93 0.04
CA GLU A 93 10.16 -1.11 0.72
C GLU A 93 10.34 -1.91 2.02
N MET A 94 11.09 -3.01 2.01
CA MET A 94 11.31 -3.84 3.20
C MET A 94 12.04 -3.06 4.28
N LYS A 95 13.08 -2.32 3.89
CA LYS A 95 13.86 -1.47 4.78
C LYS A 95 13.01 -0.37 5.41
N LEU A 96 12.18 0.31 4.62
CA LEU A 96 11.26 1.35 5.13
C LEU A 96 10.26 0.78 6.14
N HIS A 97 9.70 -0.40 5.86
CA HIS A 97 8.77 -1.05 6.80
C HIS A 97 9.47 -1.39 8.13
N LEU A 98 10.69 -1.95 8.07
CA LEU A 98 11.46 -2.27 9.27
C LEU A 98 11.85 -1.02 10.08
N GLU A 99 12.15 0.11 9.42
CA GLU A 99 12.42 1.38 10.12
C GLU A 99 11.21 1.90 10.90
N VAL A 100 9.99 1.67 10.39
CA VAL A 100 8.74 2.03 11.08
C VAL A 100 8.49 1.11 12.28
N GLU A 101 8.82 -0.19 12.19
CA GLU A 101 8.65 -1.11 13.32
C GLU A 101 9.65 -0.89 14.47
N VAL A 102 10.85 -0.39 14.16
CA VAL A 102 11.92 -0.19 15.13
C VAL A 102 11.85 1.18 15.84
N SER A 103 11.13 2.15 15.28
CA SER A 103 10.94 3.50 15.87
C SER A 103 9.85 3.55 16.93
#